data_AF-A0A3B3SAA7-F1
#
_entry.id   AF-A0A3B3SAA7-F1
#
_cell.length_a   1.000
_cell.length_b   1.000
_cell.length_c   1.000
_cell.angle_alpha   90.00
_cell.angle_beta   90.00
_cell.angle_gamma   90.00
#
_symmetry.space_group_name_H-M   'P 1'
#
loop_
_entity.id
_entity.type
_entity.pdbx_description
1 polymer ?
#
loop_
_entity_poly.entity_id
_entity_poly.type
_entity_poly.pdbx_seq_one_letter_code
_entity_poly.pdbx_strand_id
1 'polypeptide(L)'
;LTKLQSYRTAPFDARFPNQNQTRNCWQNYLDYHRCQKALTAKGADITPCDWYMRVYKSICPGSWVSKWDDQRAEGNFPGKI
;
A
#
# COMPACT_ATOMS: atom_id res chain seq x y z
N LEU A 1 17.01 2.71 -5.31
CA LEU A 1 16.82 1.25 -5.54
C LEU A 1 17.43 0.36 -4.45
N THR A 2 18.45 0.81 -3.70
CA THR A 2 19.12 0.03 -2.64
C THR A 2 18.23 -0.40 -1.47
N LYS A 3 17.31 0.46 -1.01
CA LYS A 3 16.38 0.13 0.09
C LYS A 3 15.40 -1.02 -0.22
N LEU A 4 14.98 -1.17 -1.47
CA LEU A 4 14.08 -2.26 -1.88
C LEU A 4 14.83 -3.58 -2.02
N GLN A 5 16.10 -3.55 -2.43
CA GLN A 5 16.94 -4.75 -2.58
C GLN A 5 17.20 -5.46 -1.26
N SER A 6 17.33 -4.72 -0.16
CA SER A 6 17.55 -5.27 1.19
C SER A 6 16.26 -5.41 2.02
N TYR A 7 15.08 -5.29 1.40
CA TYR A 7 13.81 -5.37 2.12
C TYR A 7 13.56 -6.80 2.64
N ARG A 8 13.33 -6.92 3.96
CA ARG A 8 12.95 -8.20 4.60
C ARG A 8 11.48 -8.21 5.04
N THR A 9 11.07 -7.17 5.76
CA THR A 9 9.71 -6.97 6.26
C THR A 9 9.45 -5.47 6.44
N ALA A 10 8.21 -5.11 6.74
CA ALA A 10 7.85 -3.73 7.02
C ALA A 10 8.61 -3.22 8.25
N PRO A 11 9.32 -2.08 8.17
CA PRO A 11 10.01 -1.52 9.33
C PRO A 11 9.01 -0.92 10.32
N PHE A 12 9.47 -0.60 11.53
CA PHE A 12 8.70 0.21 12.46
C PHE A 12 8.34 1.56 11.85
N ASP A 13 7.07 1.96 11.98
CA ASP A 13 6.53 3.23 11.53
C ASP A 13 6.06 4.05 12.73
N ALA A 14 6.75 5.16 13.03
CA ALA A 14 6.44 6.03 14.16
C ALA A 14 5.05 6.68 14.07
N ARG A 15 4.41 6.70 12.90
CA ARG A 15 3.01 7.15 12.72
C ARG A 15 2.00 6.15 13.30
N PHE A 16 2.40 4.89 13.44
CA PHE A 16 1.57 3.79 13.95
C PHE A 16 2.31 3.03 15.07
N PRO A 17 2.61 3.67 16.22
CA PRO A 17 3.48 3.09 17.24
C PRO A 17 2.79 2.05 18.14
N ASN A 18 1.46 2.00 18.11
CA ASN A 18 0.65 1.16 19.00
C ASN A 18 0.49 -0.26 18.46
N GLN A 19 0.08 -1.20 19.32
CA GLN A 19 -0.20 -2.58 18.93
C GLN A 19 -1.28 -2.70 17.82
N ASN A 20 -2.23 -1.76 17.75
CA ASN A 20 -3.23 -1.73 16.70
C ASN A 20 -2.65 -1.21 15.37
N GLN A 21 -2.34 -2.12 14.44
CA GLN A 21 -1.73 -1.83 13.14
C GLN A 21 -2.73 -1.69 11.97
N THR A 22 -4.03 -1.70 12.26
CA THR A 22 -5.09 -1.64 11.22
C THR A 22 -4.93 -0.41 10.31
N ARG A 23 -4.64 0.76 10.90
CA ARG A 23 -4.44 2.00 10.12
C ARG A 23 -3.15 1.99 9.30
N ASN A 24 -2.11 1.30 9.76
CA ASN A 24 -0.86 1.15 9.01
C ASN A 24 -1.09 0.37 7.71
N CYS A 25 -1.77 -0.78 7.83
CA CYS A 25 -2.18 -1.59 6.69
C CYS A 25 -3.04 -0.77 5.70
N TRP A 26 -4.12 -0.16 6.19
CA TRP A 26 -5.03 0.63 5.36
C TRP A 26 -4.34 1.78 4.63
N GLN A 27 -3.49 2.55 5.34
CA GLN A 27 -2.80 3.69 4.76
C GLN A 27 -1.84 3.26 3.64
N ASN A 28 -1.04 2.20 3.84
CA ASN A 28 -0.10 1.75 2.81
C ASN A 28 -0.80 1.16 1.58
N TYR A 29 -1.95 0.50 1.75
CA TYR A 29 -2.76 0.05 0.62
C TYR A 29 -3.28 1.25 -0.21
N LEU A 30 -3.80 2.28 0.45
CA LEU A 30 -4.23 3.52 -0.23
C LEU A 30 -3.07 4.25 -0.90
N ASP A 31 -1.93 4.38 -0.21
CA ASP A 31 -0.77 5.11 -0.72
C ASP A 31 -0.18 4.44 -1.96
N TYR A 32 -0.16 3.11 -2.03
CA TYR A 32 0.23 2.38 -3.23
C TYR A 32 -0.64 2.76 -4.44
N HIS A 33 -1.98 2.67 -4.30
CA HIS A 33 -2.87 2.93 -5.42
C HIS A 33 -2.94 4.42 -5.80
N ARG A 34 -2.85 5.33 -4.82
CA ARG A 34 -2.73 6.78 -5.07
C ARG A 34 -1.44 7.11 -5.80
N CYS A 35 -0.32 6.52 -5.38
CA CYS A 35 0.98 6.69 -6.01
C CYS A 35 0.93 6.21 -7.47
N GLN A 36 0.40 5.00 -7.72
CA GLN A 36 0.25 4.50 -9.08
C GLN A 36 -0.62 5.40 -9.93
N LYS A 37 -1.80 5.78 -9.44
CA LYS A 37 -2.70 6.69 -10.16
C LYS A 37 -2.02 8.01 -10.51
N ALA A 38 -1.32 8.61 -9.54
CA ALA A 38 -0.65 9.90 -9.72
C ALA A 38 0.53 9.83 -10.71
N LEU A 39 1.34 8.76 -10.66
CA LEU A 39 2.50 8.62 -11.55
C LEU A 39 2.09 8.19 -12.96
N THR A 40 1.12 7.27 -13.09
CA THR A 40 0.55 6.91 -14.40
C THR A 40 -0.08 8.11 -15.09
N ALA A 41 -0.83 8.95 -14.37
CA ALA A 41 -1.42 10.17 -14.93
C ALA A 41 -0.36 11.18 -15.43
N LYS A 42 0.87 11.11 -14.90
CA LYS A 42 2.01 11.95 -15.30
C LYS A 42 2.91 11.27 -16.34
N GLY A 43 2.61 10.03 -16.75
CA GLY A 43 3.50 9.23 -17.60
C GLY A 43 4.87 8.95 -16.97
N ALA A 44 4.94 8.95 -15.63
CA ALA A 44 6.18 8.77 -14.87
C ALA A 44 6.37 7.31 -14.42
N ASP A 45 7.61 6.96 -14.08
CA ASP A 45 7.96 5.64 -13.56
C ASP A 45 7.22 5.33 -12.25
N ILE A 46 6.54 4.19 -12.19
CA ILE A 46 5.77 3.73 -11.04
C ILE A 46 6.59 2.92 -10.01
N THR A 47 7.84 2.58 -10.32
CA THR A 47 8.71 1.83 -9.39
C THR A 47 8.83 2.46 -7.98
N PRO A 48 8.72 3.79 -7.77
CA PRO A 48 8.72 4.35 -6.42
C PRO A 48 7.55 3.87 -5.55
N CYS A 49 6.44 3.45 -6.16
CA CYS A 49 5.25 2.96 -5.44
C CYS A 49 5.47 1.56 -4.84
N ASP A 50 6.47 0.79 -5.31
CA ASP A 50 6.74 -0.58 -4.87
C ASP A 50 7.04 -0.69 -3.38
N TRP A 51 7.52 0.40 -2.77
CA TRP A 51 7.70 0.46 -1.32
C TRP A 51 6.37 0.20 -0.59
N TYR A 52 5.33 0.94 -0.94
CA TYR A 52 4.01 0.79 -0.33
C TYR A 52 3.43 -0.61 -0.60
N MET A 53 3.65 -1.15 -1.80
CA MET A 53 3.25 -2.51 -2.14
C MET A 53 3.85 -3.54 -1.19
N ARG A 54 5.18 -3.48 -1.00
CA ARG A 54 5.87 -4.41 -0.10
C ARG A 54 5.38 -4.26 1.34
N VAL A 55 5.18 -3.03 1.82
CA VAL A 55 4.71 -2.77 3.18
C VAL A 55 3.31 -3.34 3.40
N TYR A 56 2.31 -2.98 2.58
CA TYR A 56 0.94 -3.47 2.81
C TYR A 56 0.85 -5.00 2.64
N LYS A 57 1.59 -5.60 1.70
CA LYS A 57 1.65 -7.07 1.56
C LYS A 57 2.30 -7.76 2.77
N SER A 58 3.16 -7.09 3.54
CA SER A 58 3.76 -7.65 4.75
C SER A 58 2.86 -7.56 5.98
N ILE A 59 1.97 -6.56 6.08
CA ILE A 59 1.22 -6.27 7.32
C ILE A 59 -0.29 -6.47 7.21
N CYS A 60 -0.85 -6.48 6.00
CA CYS A 60 -2.28 -6.68 5.80
C CYS A 60 -2.65 -8.16 5.76
N PRO A 61 -3.79 -8.56 6.36
CA PRO A 61 -4.38 -9.87 6.09
C PRO A 61 -4.68 -10.02 4.59
N GLY A 62 -4.33 -11.15 3.99
CA GLY A 62 -4.56 -11.40 2.56
C GLY A 62 -6.04 -11.31 2.17
N SER A 63 -6.95 -11.71 3.06
CA SER A 63 -8.40 -11.61 2.85
C SER A 63 -8.89 -10.16 2.76
N TRP A 64 -8.25 -9.23 3.48
CA TRP A 64 -8.59 -7.81 3.40
C TRP A 64 -8.15 -7.22 2.06
N VAL A 65 -6.93 -7.55 1.64
CA VAL A 65 -6.38 -7.11 0.35
C VAL A 65 -7.25 -7.61 -0.80
N SER A 66 -7.56 -8.90 -0.84
CA SER A 66 -8.44 -9.48 -1.87
C SER A 66 -9.79 -8.78 -1.91
N LYS A 67 -10.44 -8.61 -0.75
CA LYS A 67 -11.73 -7.92 -0.67
C LYS A 67 -11.64 -6.48 -1.19
N TRP A 68 -10.61 -5.73 -0.83
CA TRP A 68 -10.44 -4.37 -1.29
C TRP A 68 -10.10 -4.30 -2.78
N ASP A 69 -9.36 -5.28 -3.31
CA ASP A 69 -9.06 -5.39 -4.74
C ASP A 69 -10.34 -5.65 -5.54
N ASP A 70 -11.19 -6.59 -5.09
CA ASP A 70 -12.50 -6.88 -5.68
C ASP A 70 -13.39 -5.62 -5.66
N GLN A 71 -13.46 -4.94 -4.52
CA GLN A 71 -14.22 -3.70 -4.37
C GLN A 71 -13.74 -2.58 -5.31
N ARG A 72 -12.42 -2.49 -5.57
CA ARG A 72 -11.87 -1.51 -6.52
C ARG A 72 -12.23 -1.89 -7.95
N ALA A 73 -12.18 -3.16 -8.30
CA ALA A 73 -12.57 -3.65 -9.62
C ALA A 73 -14.07 -3.43 -9.91
N GLU A 74 -14.91 -3.58 -8.89
CA GLU A 74 -16.36 -3.33 -8.95
C GLU A 74 -16.73 -1.84 -8.85
N GLY A 75 -15.78 -0.96 -8.54
CA GLY A 75 -16.02 0.49 -8.38
C GLY A 75 -16.78 0.87 -7.10
N ASN A 76 -16.87 -0.03 -6.12
CA ASN A 76 -17.58 0.19 -4.84
C ASN A 76 -16.63 0.34 -3.64
N PHE A 77 -15.32 0.46 -3.88
CA PHE A 77 -14.32 0.66 -2.83
C PHE A 77 -14.53 2.00 -2.11
N PRO A 78 -14.63 2.02 -0.76
CA PRO A 78 -14.97 3.24 -0.02
C PRO A 78 -13.78 4.20 0.17
N GLY A 79 -12.55 3.75 -0.10
CA GLY A 79 -11.36 4.57 0.06
C GLY A 79 -11.13 5.50 -1.12
N LYS A 80 -10.81 6.77 -0.85
CA LYS A 80 -10.44 7.74 -1.89
C LYS A 80 -9.06 7.43 -2.46
N ILE A 81 -9.00 6.99 -3.71
CA ILE A 81 -7.78 6.74 -4.50
C ILE A 81 -7.55 7.84 -5.52
#